data_AF-A0A1S2QWW2-F1
#
_entry.id   AF-A0A1S2QWW2-F1
#
_cell.length_a   1.000
_cell.length_b   1.000
_cell.length_c   1.000
_cell.angle_alpha   90.00
_cell.angle_beta   90.00
_cell.angle_gamma   90.00
#
_symmetry.space_group_name_H-M   'P 1'
#
loop_
_entity.id
_entity.type
_entity.pdbx_description
1 polymer ?
#
loop_
_entity_poly.entity_id
_entity_poly.type
_entity_poly.pdbx_seq_one_letter_code
_entity_poly.pdbx_strand_id
1 'polypeptide(L)'
;MIFLVWILGGWCLFSVLLGIHIVTGAVCLVSGLFAMFAKKRKGRHTVAGEIYHGAYVLVFVTALVMSVLHWQESQYLFYIALFSYGFAFYGYVAVKRKWRNWLGAHIGGMLGSYIGIVTATLVVNVPRIPVLNEWPVLVFWLLPTVVGTPLILRVGRQYRPRR
;
A
#
# COMPACT_ATOMS: atom_id res chain seq x y z
N MET A 1 -34.41 -0.21 -19.04
CA MET A 1 -33.22 -0.73 -19.75
C MET A 1 -31.93 0.00 -19.39
N ILE A 2 -31.87 1.33 -19.49
CA ILE A 2 -30.65 2.13 -19.19
C ILE A 2 -30.14 1.93 -17.76
N PHE A 3 -31.03 1.93 -16.76
CA PHE A 3 -30.69 1.70 -15.36
C PHE A 3 -30.11 0.29 -15.09
N LEU A 4 -30.65 -0.72 -15.79
CA LEU A 4 -30.17 -2.11 -15.68
C LEU A 4 -28.81 -2.28 -16.35
N VAL A 5 -28.59 -1.63 -17.50
CA VAL A 5 -27.29 -1.63 -18.23
C VAL A 5 -26.22 -0.88 -17.42
N TRP A 6 -26.57 0.19 -16.72
CA TRP A 6 -25.65 0.92 -15.84
C TRP A 6 -25.23 0.09 -14.63
N ILE A 7 -26.19 -0.58 -14.00
CA ILE A 7 -25.93 -1.50 -12.89
C ILE A 7 -25.03 -2.64 -13.39
N LEU A 8 -25.45 -3.37 -14.43
CA LEU A 8 -24.69 -4.51 -14.97
C LEU A 8 -23.29 -4.11 -15.50
N GLY A 9 -23.18 -2.94 -16.14
CA GLY A 9 -21.90 -2.39 -16.61
C GLY A 9 -20.97 -1.98 -15.47
N GLY A 10 -21.51 -1.38 -14.41
CA GLY A 10 -20.76 -1.03 -13.19
C GLY A 10 -20.23 -2.26 -12.45
N TRP A 11 -21.03 -3.33 -12.34
CA TRP A 11 -20.60 -4.60 -11.73
C TRP A 11 -19.51 -5.30 -12.54
N CYS A 12 -19.60 -5.29 -13.86
CA CYS A 12 -18.56 -5.84 -14.74
C CYS A 12 -17.26 -5.07 -14.61
N LEU A 13 -17.32 -3.73 -14.67
CA LEU A 13 -16.17 -2.85 -14.48
C LEU A 13 -15.50 -3.07 -13.13
N PHE A 14 -16.28 -3.09 -12.04
CA PHE A 14 -15.76 -3.32 -10.69
C PHE A 14 -15.04 -4.66 -10.57
N SER A 15 -15.61 -5.73 -11.12
CA SER A 15 -15.02 -7.08 -11.06
C SER A 15 -13.69 -7.15 -11.81
N VAL A 16 -13.61 -6.52 -12.98
CA VAL A 16 -12.37 -6.43 -13.77
C VAL A 16 -11.31 -5.62 -13.01
N LEU A 17 -11.68 -4.45 -12.48
CA LEU A 17 -10.78 -3.61 -11.69
C LEU A 17 -10.30 -4.33 -10.42
N LEU A 18 -11.18 -5.08 -9.75
CA LEU A 18 -10.84 -5.87 -8.57
C LEU A 18 -9.84 -6.97 -8.91
N GLY A 19 -10.03 -7.68 -10.03
CA GLY A 19 -9.06 -8.67 -10.52
C GLY A 19 -7.69 -8.06 -10.76
N ILE A 20 -7.63 -6.92 -11.46
CA ILE A 20 -6.38 -6.18 -11.70
C ILE A 20 -5.76 -5.72 -10.37
N HIS A 21 -6.58 -5.20 -9.45
CA HIS A 21 -6.14 -4.71 -8.15
C HIS A 21 -5.52 -5.82 -7.30
N ILE A 22 -6.14 -7.01 -7.26
CA ILE A 22 -5.61 -8.15 -6.50
C ILE A 22 -4.26 -8.60 -7.06
N VAL A 23 -4.15 -8.77 -8.38
CA VAL A 23 -2.89 -9.19 -9.02
C VAL A 23 -1.79 -8.16 -8.79
N THR A 24 -2.07 -6.89 -9.06
CA THR A 24 -1.09 -5.80 -8.88
C THR A 24 -0.76 -5.58 -7.40
N GLY A 25 -1.72 -5.73 -6.50
CA GLY A 25 -1.55 -5.69 -5.05
C GLY A 25 -0.64 -6.80 -4.54
N ALA A 26 -0.80 -8.04 -5.03
CA ALA A 26 0.08 -9.15 -4.69
C ALA A 26 1.52 -8.89 -5.17
N VAL A 27 1.70 -8.41 -6.41
CA VAL A 27 3.02 -8.02 -6.93
C VAL A 27 3.63 -6.90 -6.09
N CYS A 28 2.83 -5.90 -5.70
CA CYS A 28 3.24 -4.80 -4.84
C CYS A 28 3.73 -5.32 -3.48
N LEU A 29 2.93 -6.14 -2.77
CA LEU A 29 3.32 -6.71 -1.47
C LEU A 29 4.60 -7.55 -1.56
N VAL A 30 4.68 -8.46 -2.52
CA VAL A 30 5.86 -9.35 -2.68
C VAL A 30 7.12 -8.55 -3.02
N SER A 31 7.04 -7.62 -3.97
CA SER A 31 8.20 -6.80 -4.35
C SER A 31 8.63 -5.85 -3.23
N GLY A 32 7.69 -5.26 -2.49
CA GLY A 32 7.96 -4.44 -1.32
C GLY A 32 8.67 -5.22 -0.23
N LEU A 33 8.16 -6.41 0.13
CA LEU A 33 8.78 -7.29 1.11
C LEU A 33 10.20 -7.68 0.70
N PHE A 34 10.38 -8.06 -0.57
CA PHE A 34 11.70 -8.39 -1.10
C PHE A 34 12.66 -7.18 -1.07
N ALA A 35 12.18 -5.98 -1.40
CA ALA A 35 12.96 -4.75 -1.32
C ALA A 35 13.39 -4.45 0.13
N MET A 36 12.55 -4.74 1.13
CA MET A 36 12.87 -4.56 2.55
C MET A 36 14.02 -5.46 3.02
N PHE A 37 14.08 -6.71 2.54
CA PHE A 37 15.13 -7.65 2.94
C PHE A 37 16.40 -7.55 2.07
N ALA A 38 16.29 -7.04 0.85
CA ALA A 38 17.44 -6.85 -0.04
C ALA A 38 18.50 -5.91 0.59
N LYS A 39 19.75 -6.05 0.15
CA LYS A 39 20.84 -5.13 0.53
C LYS A 39 20.57 -3.74 -0.06
N LYS A 40 20.63 -2.68 0.74
CA LYS A 40 20.25 -1.28 0.41
C LYS A 40 21.31 -0.61 -0.47
N ARG A 41 21.54 -1.18 -1.65
CA ARG A 41 22.51 -0.74 -2.65
C ARG A 41 21.91 -0.86 -4.04
N LYS A 42 22.53 -0.21 -5.03
CA LYS A 42 22.12 -0.33 -6.43
C LYS A 42 22.08 -1.80 -6.87
N GLY A 43 21.03 -2.20 -7.57
CA GLY A 43 20.79 -3.58 -8.02
C GLY A 43 19.43 -4.10 -7.55
N ARG A 44 19.41 -5.27 -6.89
CA ARG A 44 18.17 -6.00 -6.50
C ARG A 44 17.18 -5.15 -5.70
N HIS A 45 17.66 -4.35 -4.73
CA HIS A 45 16.79 -3.45 -3.95
C HIS A 45 16.15 -2.36 -4.83
N THR A 46 16.93 -1.78 -5.75
CA THR A 46 16.43 -0.76 -6.69
C THR A 46 15.39 -1.35 -7.62
N VAL A 47 15.66 -2.49 -8.26
CA VAL A 47 14.71 -3.14 -9.18
C VAL A 47 13.41 -3.48 -8.45
N ALA A 48 13.50 -4.06 -7.27
CA ALA A 48 12.32 -4.37 -6.47
C ALA A 48 11.55 -3.13 -6.02
N GLY A 49 12.25 -2.04 -5.68
CA GLY A 49 11.64 -0.76 -5.33
C GLY A 49 10.90 -0.10 -6.51
N GLU A 50 11.43 -0.20 -7.73
CA GLU A 50 10.75 0.27 -8.94
C GLU A 50 9.50 -0.55 -9.25
N ILE A 51 9.59 -1.89 -9.14
CA ILE A 51 8.43 -2.78 -9.31
C ILE A 51 7.36 -2.48 -8.26
N TYR A 52 7.78 -2.32 -7.00
CA TYR A 52 6.88 -1.97 -5.89
C TYR A 52 6.13 -0.68 -6.18
N HIS A 53 6.86 0.41 -6.48
CA HIS A 53 6.24 1.71 -6.71
C HIS A 53 5.35 1.69 -7.96
N GLY A 54 5.80 1.09 -9.06
CA GLY A 54 5.01 0.96 -10.29
C GLY A 54 3.71 0.17 -10.08
N ALA A 55 3.78 -0.97 -9.39
CA ALA A 55 2.59 -1.73 -9.01
C ALA A 55 1.67 -0.94 -8.08
N TYR A 56 2.24 -0.16 -7.13
CA TYR A 56 1.47 0.68 -6.22
C TYR A 56 0.64 1.73 -6.96
N VAL A 57 1.16 2.34 -8.03
CA VAL A 57 0.39 3.30 -8.85
C VAL A 57 -0.89 2.65 -9.38
N LEU A 58 -0.80 1.42 -9.90
CA LEU A 58 -1.97 0.67 -10.39
C LEU A 58 -2.94 0.32 -9.27
N VAL A 59 -2.42 -0.15 -8.12
CA VAL A 59 -3.22 -0.42 -6.91
C VAL A 59 -3.97 0.84 -6.46
N PHE A 60 -3.29 1.99 -6.45
CA PHE A 60 -3.86 3.28 -6.07
C PHE A 60 -4.98 3.70 -7.01
N VAL A 61 -4.74 3.71 -8.32
CA VAL A 61 -5.75 4.11 -9.31
C VAL A 61 -6.96 3.19 -9.26
N THR A 62 -6.75 1.87 -9.25
CA THR A 62 -7.85 0.90 -9.16
C THR A 62 -8.63 1.05 -7.85
N ALA A 63 -7.96 1.27 -6.72
CA ALA A 63 -8.61 1.51 -5.43
C ALA A 63 -9.45 2.79 -5.43
N LEU A 64 -8.95 3.90 -5.98
CA LEU A 64 -9.72 5.14 -6.07
C LEU A 64 -10.99 4.94 -6.89
N VAL A 65 -10.88 4.33 -8.07
CA VAL A 65 -12.03 4.11 -8.94
C VAL A 65 -13.05 3.19 -8.27
N MET A 66 -12.62 2.06 -7.72
CA MET A 66 -13.53 1.13 -7.02
C MET A 66 -14.20 1.77 -5.80
N SER A 67 -13.46 2.56 -5.02
CA SER A 67 -13.99 3.23 -3.84
C SER A 67 -14.99 4.33 -4.19
N VAL A 68 -14.81 5.03 -5.30
CA VAL A 68 -15.78 6.02 -5.80
C VAL A 68 -17.05 5.34 -6.32
N LEU A 69 -16.92 4.21 -7.03
CA LEU A 69 -18.08 3.43 -7.52
C LEU A 69 -18.95 2.91 -6.37
N HIS A 70 -18.34 2.51 -5.25
CA HIS A 70 -19.04 2.01 -4.05
C HIS A 70 -18.80 2.91 -2.84
N TRP A 71 -19.02 4.22 -3.02
CA TRP A 71 -18.66 5.24 -2.03
C TRP A 71 -19.15 4.92 -0.64
N GLN A 72 -20.46 4.67 -0.46
CA GLN A 72 -21.05 4.45 0.87
C GLN A 72 -20.41 3.31 1.67
N GLU A 73 -19.94 2.26 0.99
CA GLU A 73 -19.32 1.10 1.63
C GLU A 73 -17.80 1.24 1.80
N SER A 74 -17.16 2.10 0.98
CA SER A 74 -15.69 2.08 0.78
C SER A 74 -14.99 3.42 0.99
N GLN A 75 -15.65 4.44 1.56
CA GLN A 75 -15.04 5.77 1.77
C GLN A 75 -13.70 5.71 2.52
N TYR A 76 -13.59 4.85 3.53
CA TYR A 76 -12.35 4.73 4.31
C TYR A 76 -11.19 4.19 3.47
N LEU A 77 -11.44 3.28 2.52
CA LEU A 77 -10.41 2.75 1.62
C LEU A 77 -9.89 3.80 0.64
N PHE A 78 -10.74 4.74 0.22
CA PHE A 78 -10.32 5.90 -0.55
C PHE A 78 -9.26 6.71 0.19
N TYR A 79 -9.51 7.04 1.47
CA TYR A 79 -8.56 7.80 2.28
C TYR A 79 -7.28 7.01 2.56
N ILE A 80 -7.39 5.71 2.89
CA ILE A 80 -6.20 4.86 3.05
C ILE A 80 -5.37 4.85 1.76
N ALA A 81 -6.00 4.67 0.60
CA ALA A 81 -5.30 4.67 -0.69
C ALA A 81 -4.58 6.01 -0.93
N LEU A 82 -5.24 7.13 -0.66
CA LEU A 82 -4.66 8.47 -0.84
C LEU A 82 -3.46 8.73 0.06
N PHE A 83 -3.59 8.52 1.37
CA PHE A 83 -2.48 8.77 2.30
C PHE A 83 -1.35 7.76 2.12
N SER A 84 -1.69 6.49 1.90
CA SER A 84 -0.70 5.42 1.76
C SER A 84 0.10 5.57 0.46
N TYR A 85 -0.55 5.87 -0.66
CA TYR A 85 0.18 6.21 -1.89
C TYR A 85 0.93 7.54 -1.76
N GLY A 86 0.40 8.52 -1.03
CA GLY A 86 1.12 9.76 -0.70
C GLY A 86 2.48 9.50 -0.03
N PHE A 87 2.54 8.56 0.91
CA PHE A 87 3.81 8.11 1.50
C PHE A 87 4.73 7.42 0.49
N ALA A 88 4.18 6.57 -0.38
CA ALA A 88 4.96 5.87 -1.41
C ALA A 88 5.61 6.87 -2.36
N PHE A 89 4.81 7.81 -2.86
CA PHE A 89 5.25 8.87 -3.75
C PHE A 89 6.30 9.77 -3.08
N TYR A 90 6.06 10.20 -1.84
CA TYR A 90 7.02 10.98 -1.07
C TYR A 90 8.36 10.26 -0.91
N GLY A 91 8.34 8.99 -0.51
CA GLY A 91 9.54 8.17 -0.34
C GLY A 91 10.29 7.91 -1.65
N TYR A 92 9.55 7.72 -2.74
CA TYR A 92 10.10 7.52 -4.08
C TYR A 92 10.75 8.79 -4.63
N VAL A 93 10.08 9.94 -4.53
CA VAL A 93 10.63 11.23 -4.96
C VAL A 93 11.85 11.61 -4.14
N ALA A 94 11.85 11.34 -2.82
CA ALA A 94 12.97 11.62 -1.95
C ALA A 94 14.29 10.99 -2.45
N VAL A 95 14.27 9.70 -2.82
CA VAL A 95 15.49 9.02 -3.31
C VAL A 95 15.93 9.50 -4.70
N LYS A 96 14.98 9.92 -5.55
CA LYS A 96 15.29 10.42 -6.90
C LYS A 96 15.86 11.85 -6.87
N ARG A 97 15.28 12.72 -6.04
CA ARG A 97 15.69 14.13 -5.93
C ARG A 97 16.81 14.39 -4.92
N LYS A 98 17.02 13.46 -3.97
CA LYS A 98 18.08 13.51 -2.95
C LYS A 98 18.16 14.84 -2.17
N TRP A 99 17.02 15.41 -1.82
CA TRP A 99 16.96 16.62 -0.96
C TRP A 99 17.53 16.37 0.45
N ARG A 100 17.52 17.41 1.30
CA ARG A 100 17.97 17.28 2.69
C ARG A 100 17.19 16.17 3.43
N ASN A 101 17.91 15.29 4.13
CA ASN A 101 17.34 14.13 4.83
C ASN A 101 16.58 13.14 3.94
N TRP A 102 16.90 13.07 2.64
CA TRP A 102 16.22 12.17 1.70
C TRP A 102 16.18 10.71 2.14
N LEU A 103 17.20 10.22 2.85
CA LEU A 103 17.27 8.83 3.27
C LEU A 103 16.20 8.49 4.31
N GLY A 104 16.00 9.38 5.30
CA GLY A 104 14.93 9.23 6.28
C GLY A 104 13.55 9.34 5.62
N ALA A 105 13.38 10.30 4.72
CA ALA A 105 12.16 10.47 3.93
C ALA A 105 11.85 9.23 3.06
N HIS A 106 12.86 8.66 2.42
CA HIS A 106 12.74 7.44 1.62
C HIS A 106 12.34 6.25 2.49
N ILE A 107 13.08 5.95 3.56
CA ILE A 107 12.79 4.82 4.45
C ILE A 107 11.40 4.97 5.07
N GLY A 108 11.09 6.15 5.62
CA GLY A 108 9.81 6.44 6.24
C GLY A 108 8.64 6.35 5.27
N GLY A 109 8.75 6.95 4.08
CA GLY A 109 7.71 6.93 3.06
C GLY A 109 7.47 5.53 2.47
N MET A 110 8.53 4.81 2.11
CA MET A 110 8.39 3.47 1.53
C MET A 110 7.84 2.46 2.53
N LEU A 111 8.33 2.46 3.77
CA LEU A 111 7.79 1.54 4.80
C LEU A 111 6.41 1.98 5.31
N GLY A 112 6.15 3.28 5.42
CA GLY A 112 4.84 3.82 5.79
C GLY A 112 3.74 3.46 4.79
N SER A 113 4.04 3.57 3.49
CA SER A 113 3.11 3.11 2.44
C SER A 113 2.89 1.60 2.44
N TYR A 114 3.90 0.83 2.85
CA TYR A 114 3.75 -0.62 2.99
C TYR A 114 2.85 -0.98 4.17
N ILE A 115 2.96 -0.26 5.29
CA ILE A 115 2.02 -0.39 6.43
C ILE A 115 0.59 -0.15 5.95
N GLY A 116 0.35 0.93 5.20
CA GLY A 116 -1.00 1.27 4.75
C GLY A 116 -1.62 0.26 3.79
N ILE A 117 -0.86 -0.30 2.81
CA ILE A 117 -1.40 -1.36 1.93
C ILE A 117 -1.68 -2.66 2.69
N VAL A 118 -0.86 -3.00 3.69
CA VAL A 118 -1.11 -4.16 4.56
C VAL A 118 -2.36 -3.93 5.43
N THR A 119 -2.51 -2.74 6.03
CA THR A 119 -3.72 -2.38 6.78
C THR A 119 -4.97 -2.47 5.91
N ALA A 120 -4.95 -1.90 4.71
CA ALA A 120 -6.07 -1.99 3.76
C ALA A 120 -6.42 -3.45 3.46
N THR A 121 -5.41 -4.27 3.15
CA THR A 121 -5.59 -5.69 2.84
C THR A 121 -6.16 -6.47 4.03
N LEU A 122 -5.72 -6.19 5.25
CA LEU A 122 -6.24 -6.86 6.44
C LEU A 122 -7.70 -6.48 6.70
N VAL A 123 -7.99 -5.18 6.79
CA VAL A 123 -9.32 -4.69 7.19
C VAL A 123 -10.42 -5.14 6.23
N VAL A 124 -10.16 -5.23 4.92
CA VAL A 124 -11.15 -5.71 3.94
C VAL A 124 -11.36 -7.23 3.94
N ASN A 125 -10.42 -8.00 4.51
CA ASN A 125 -10.47 -9.47 4.49
C ASN A 125 -10.86 -10.09 5.84
N VAL A 126 -10.60 -9.41 6.96
CA VAL A 126 -10.91 -9.93 8.31
C VAL A 126 -12.36 -10.38 8.46
N PRO A 127 -13.39 -9.63 8.01
CA PRO A 127 -14.78 -10.07 8.13
C PRO A 127 -15.11 -11.36 7.38
N ARG A 128 -14.28 -11.75 6.40
CA ARG A 128 -14.46 -12.98 5.60
C ARG A 128 -13.86 -14.22 6.29
N ILE A 129 -13.13 -14.05 7.38
CA ILE A 129 -12.45 -15.14 8.10
C ILE A 129 -13.10 -15.29 9.48
N PRO A 130 -13.91 -16.33 9.72
CA PRO A 130 -14.70 -16.47 10.94
C PRO A 130 -13.88 -16.33 12.24
N VAL A 131 -12.70 -16.96 12.29
CA VAL A 131 -11.82 -16.95 13.47
C VAL A 131 -11.27 -15.54 13.78
N LEU A 132 -11.05 -14.71 12.77
CA LEU A 132 -10.51 -13.36 12.93
C LEU A 132 -11.60 -12.32 13.17
N ASN A 133 -12.83 -12.58 12.71
CA ASN A 133 -13.95 -11.66 12.85
C ASN A 133 -14.43 -11.50 14.31
N GLU A 134 -14.10 -12.46 15.17
CA GLU A 134 -14.35 -12.40 16.63
C GLU A 134 -13.47 -11.35 17.33
N TRP A 135 -12.37 -10.93 16.70
CA TRP A 135 -11.40 -10.02 17.32
C TRP A 135 -11.76 -8.55 17.08
N PRO A 136 -11.38 -7.64 18.00
CA PRO A 136 -11.67 -6.22 17.84
C PRO A 136 -11.04 -5.67 16.56
N VAL A 137 -11.85 -5.02 15.72
CA VAL A 137 -11.41 -4.47 14.42
C VAL A 137 -10.16 -3.57 14.54
N LEU A 138 -10.07 -2.81 15.63
CA LEU A 138 -8.94 -1.91 15.93
C LEU A 138 -7.57 -2.64 15.95
N VAL A 139 -7.54 -3.92 16.33
CA VAL A 139 -6.30 -4.71 16.32
C VAL A 139 -5.74 -4.76 14.90
N PHE A 140 -6.58 -5.02 13.89
CA PHE A 140 -6.15 -5.13 12.50
C PHE A 140 -5.79 -3.78 11.87
N TRP A 141 -6.37 -2.68 12.38
CA TRP A 141 -5.96 -1.34 11.99
C TRP A 141 -4.57 -0.97 12.50
N LEU A 142 -4.26 -1.32 13.76
CA LEU A 142 -3.03 -0.88 14.43
C LEU A 142 -1.87 -1.89 14.32
N LEU A 143 -2.15 -3.17 14.14
CA LEU A 143 -1.13 -4.23 14.12
C LEU A 143 -0.03 -3.96 13.09
N PRO A 144 -0.32 -3.57 11.83
CA PRO A 144 0.73 -3.24 10.87
C PRO A 144 1.63 -2.10 11.33
N THR A 145 1.09 -1.10 12.03
CA THR A 145 1.87 0.02 12.57
C THR A 145 2.70 -0.39 13.78
N VAL A 146 2.15 -1.20 14.67
CA VAL A 146 2.85 -1.75 15.85
C VAL A 146 4.06 -2.57 15.41
N VAL A 147 3.93 -3.36 14.34
CA VAL A 147 5.02 -4.16 13.77
C VAL A 147 5.97 -3.32 12.91
N GLY A 148 5.42 -2.45 12.07
CA GLY A 148 6.18 -1.67 11.09
C GLY A 148 7.01 -0.53 11.69
N THR A 149 6.51 0.14 12.74
CA THR A 149 7.21 1.28 13.36
C THR A 149 8.58 0.89 13.93
N PRO A 150 8.73 -0.19 14.73
CA PRO A 150 10.04 -0.67 15.17
C PRO A 150 10.99 -0.97 14.01
N LEU A 151 10.49 -1.53 12.90
CA LEU A 151 11.29 -1.82 11.72
C LEU A 151 11.82 -0.54 11.07
N ILE A 152 10.96 0.48 10.90
CA ILE A 152 11.33 1.81 10.38
C ILE A 152 12.46 2.40 11.22
N LEU A 153 12.31 2.40 12.55
CA LEU A 153 13.30 2.99 13.44
C LEU A 153 14.63 2.23 13.41
N ARG A 154 14.60 0.89 13.40
CA ARG A 154 15.81 0.06 13.32
C ARG A 154 16.59 0.32 12.03
N VAL A 155 15.91 0.28 10.88
CA VAL A 155 16.54 0.52 9.57
C VAL A 155 17.02 1.97 9.46
N GLY A 156 16.20 2.93 9.90
CA GLY A 156 16.58 4.35 9.90
C GLY A 156 17.83 4.63 10.73
N ARG A 157 18.00 3.98 11.89
CA ARG A 157 19.21 4.08 12.72
C ARG A 157 20.43 3.42 12.06
N GLN A 158 20.25 2.27 11.40
CA GLN A 158 21.34 1.54 10.76
C GLN A 158 22.01 2.31 9.62
N TYR A 159 21.23 3.07 8.85
CA TYR A 159 21.72 3.79 7.68
C TYR A 159 21.88 5.31 7.90
N ARG A 160 21.65 5.81 9.13
CA ARG A 160 21.85 7.23 9.44
C ARG A 160 23.31 7.61 9.16
N PRO A 161 23.58 8.66 8.36
CA PRO A 161 24.94 9.16 8.18
C PRO A 161 25.54 9.48 9.55
N ARG A 162 26.71 8.91 9.86
CA ARG A 162 27.49 9.36 11.01
C ARG A 162 27.88 10.80 10.70
N ARG A 163 27.37 11.74 11.50
CA ARG A 163 27.84 13.12 11.52
C ARG A 163 29.13 13.17 12.33
#